data_AF-A0A833SBI6-F1
#
_entry.id   AF-A0A833SBI6-F1
#
_cell.length_a   1.000
_cell.length_b   1.000
_cell.length_c   1.000
_cell.angle_alpha   90.00
_cell.angle_beta   90.00
_cell.angle_gamma   90.00
#
_symmetry.space_group_name_H-M   'P 1'
#
loop_
_entity.id
_entity.type
_entity.pdbx_description
1 polymer ?
#
loop_
_entity_poly.entity_id
_entity_poly.type
_entity_poly.pdbx_seq_one_letter_code
_entity_poly.pdbx_strand_id
1 'polypeptide(L)'
;MAKPSKFISMWCSILTITMVTAYLSLRAVTVYLADRVNEKQDRLSLYPGYFPFDIRSAPILITINFAQVIAGYSATICYTTVDTFIAMLIMHMCGQFAILRKKLLRLMGNKKESKGIDEFQKELALIVIKHEQLNGFNI
;
A
#
# COMPACT_ATOMS: atom_id res chain seq x y z
N MET A 1 9.32 -26.90 0.24
CA MET A 1 10.17 -25.91 -0.46
C MET A 1 9.28 -25.00 -1.29
N ALA A 2 9.01 -23.77 -0.85
CA ALA A 2 8.20 -22.78 -1.58
C ALA A 2 8.65 -21.34 -1.23
N LYS A 3 9.95 -21.18 -0.93
CA LYS A 3 10.51 -19.94 -0.39
C LYS A 3 11.03 -18.94 -1.44
N PRO A 4 11.52 -19.35 -2.64
CA PRO A 4 12.03 -18.35 -3.59
C PRO A 4 10.92 -17.65 -4.39
N SER A 5 9.80 -18.32 -4.73
CA SER A 5 8.80 -17.74 -5.64
C SER A 5 8.06 -16.52 -5.07
N LYS A 6 7.77 -16.52 -3.76
CA LYS A 6 7.13 -15.39 -3.06
C LYS A 6 8.04 -14.16 -3.01
N PHE A 7 9.34 -14.38 -2.83
CA PHE A 7 10.34 -13.32 -2.75
C PHE A 7 10.58 -12.67 -4.12
N ILE A 8 10.59 -13.49 -5.18
CA ILE A 8 10.69 -13.06 -6.57
C ILE A 8 9.43 -12.28 -6.99
N SER A 9 8.24 -12.74 -6.60
CA SER A 9 6.98 -12.05 -6.86
C SER A 9 6.86 -10.71 -6.12
N MET A 10 7.35 -10.66 -4.88
CA MET A 10 7.42 -9.42 -4.10
C MET A 10 8.38 -8.42 -4.75
N TRP A 11 9.55 -8.89 -5.19
CA TRP A 11 10.51 -8.04 -5.92
C TRP A 11 9.98 -7.52 -7.25
N CYS A 12 9.26 -8.35 -8.00
CA CYS A 12 8.64 -7.92 -9.26
C CYS A 12 7.59 -6.81 -9.02
N SER A 13 6.79 -6.95 -7.97
CA SER A 13 5.79 -5.94 -7.58
C SER A 13 6.44 -4.64 -7.11
N ILE A 14 7.50 -4.73 -6.32
CA ILE A 14 8.29 -3.57 -5.90
C ILE A 14 8.91 -2.87 -7.13
N LEU A 15 9.42 -3.64 -8.09
CA LEU A 15 10.03 -3.12 -9.31
C LEU A 15 9.01 -2.36 -10.17
N THR A 16 7.81 -2.93 -10.37
CA THR A 16 6.75 -2.28 -11.16
C THR A 16 6.23 -1.01 -10.48
N ILE A 17 6.04 -1.03 -9.17
CA ILE A 17 5.65 0.15 -8.37
C ILE A 17 6.71 1.24 -8.47
N THR A 18 7.99 0.86 -8.37
CA THR A 18 9.11 1.81 -8.49
C THR A 18 9.17 2.40 -9.90
N MET A 19 8.94 1.60 -10.95
CA MET A 19 8.91 2.07 -12.33
C MET A 19 7.79 3.09 -12.58
N VAL A 20 6.58 2.80 -12.09
CA VAL A 20 5.43 3.70 -12.21
C VAL A 20 5.67 4.99 -11.44
N THR A 21 6.21 4.89 -10.22
CA THR A 21 6.56 6.05 -9.38
C THR A 21 7.65 6.91 -10.02
N ALA A 22 8.69 6.29 -10.58
CA ALA A 22 9.78 6.97 -11.27
C ALA A 22 9.32 7.63 -12.59
N TYR A 23 8.40 6.98 -13.31
CA TYR A 23 7.81 7.55 -14.53
C TYR A 23 6.97 8.80 -14.23
N LEU A 24 6.12 8.74 -13.21
CA LEU A 24 5.31 9.88 -12.76
C LEU A 24 6.19 11.03 -12.26
N SER A 25 7.25 10.74 -11.52
CA SER A 25 8.19 11.76 -11.05
C SER A 25 9.00 12.38 -12.19
N LEU A 26 9.49 11.59 -13.15
CA LEU A 26 10.13 12.10 -14.37
C LEU A 26 9.20 13.00 -15.19
N ARG A 27 7.92 12.61 -15.35
CA ARG A 27 6.91 13.45 -16.01
C ARG A 27 6.70 14.77 -15.24
N ALA A 28 6.59 14.71 -13.91
CA ALA A 28 6.46 15.90 -13.07
C ALA A 28 7.68 16.83 -13.18
N VAL A 29 8.90 16.27 -13.16
CA VAL A 29 10.16 17.02 -13.32
C VAL A 29 10.27 17.61 -14.72
N THR A 30 9.88 16.88 -15.77
CA THR A 30 9.93 17.37 -17.15
C THR A 30 8.99 18.56 -17.33
N VAL A 31 7.81 18.52 -16.72
CA VAL A 31 6.86 19.64 -16.77
C VAL A 31 7.35 20.80 -15.90
N TYR A 32 7.95 20.53 -14.74
CA TYR A 32 8.60 21.56 -13.92
C TYR A 32 9.74 22.24 -14.67
N LEU A 33 10.59 21.49 -15.37
CA LEU A 33 11.68 22.06 -16.18
C LEU A 33 11.14 22.82 -17.40
N ALA A 34 10.09 22.32 -18.04
CA ALA A 34 9.45 23.01 -19.16
C ALA A 34 8.79 24.34 -18.72
N ASP A 35 8.24 24.39 -17.51
CA ASP A 35 7.72 25.61 -16.87
C ASP A 35 8.84 26.62 -16.56
N ARG A 36 10.02 26.12 -16.17
CA ARG A 36 11.21 26.96 -15.93
C ARG A 36 11.84 27.53 -17.21
N VAL A 37 11.63 26.88 -18.36
CA VAL A 37 12.22 27.24 -19.65
C VAL A 37 11.27 28.05 -20.54
N ASN A 38 9.94 27.90 -20.41
CA ASN A 38 8.97 28.64 -21.21
C ASN A 38 8.46 29.91 -20.52
N GLU A 39 8.67 31.08 -21.13
CA GLU A 39 7.97 32.33 -20.80
C GLU A 39 6.49 32.34 -21.23
N LYS A 40 6.04 31.37 -22.05
CA LYS A 40 4.65 31.30 -22.53
C LYS A 40 3.77 30.44 -21.63
N GLN A 41 3.26 31.13 -20.64
CA GLN A 41 2.30 30.74 -19.61
C GLN A 41 0.96 30.15 -20.08
N ASP A 42 0.70 30.00 -21.38
CA ASP A 42 -0.65 29.73 -21.88
C ASP A 42 -1.05 28.24 -21.85
N ARG A 43 -0.13 27.28 -21.64
CA ARG A 43 -0.45 25.85 -21.88
C ARG A 43 0.16 24.81 -20.94
N LEU A 44 0.82 25.18 -19.84
CA LEU A 44 1.41 24.19 -18.93
C LEU A 44 0.60 24.03 -17.65
N SER A 45 -0.48 23.25 -17.74
CA SER A 45 -1.05 22.59 -16.55
C SER A 45 -0.71 21.11 -16.66
N LEU A 46 -0.06 20.55 -15.63
CA LEU A 46 0.33 19.14 -15.53
C LEU A 46 -0.84 18.18 -15.81
N TYR A 47 -2.06 18.64 -15.53
CA TYR A 47 -3.30 17.93 -15.82
C TYR A 47 -4.31 18.93 -16.42
N PRO A 48 -4.86 18.68 -17.62
CA PRO A 48 -5.91 19.54 -18.16
C PRO A 48 -7.15 19.41 -17.27
N GLY A 49 -7.50 20.50 -16.58
CA GLY A 49 -8.64 20.58 -15.68
C GLY A 49 -9.39 21.89 -15.89
N TYR A 50 -10.71 21.84 -15.71
CA TYR A 50 -11.54 23.05 -15.75
C TYR A 50 -11.46 23.75 -14.40
N PHE A 51 -10.84 24.93 -14.36
CA PHE A 51 -10.82 25.76 -13.15
C PHE A 51 -11.88 26.86 -13.25
N PRO A 52 -12.71 27.06 -12.21
CA PRO A 52 -13.81 28.03 -12.24
C PRO A 52 -13.36 29.50 -12.04
N PHE A 53 -12.05 29.78 -12.05
CA PHE A 53 -11.44 31.08 -11.82
C PHE A 53 -10.44 31.43 -12.94
N ASP A 54 -10.24 32.72 -13.20
CA ASP A 54 -9.36 33.21 -14.27
C ASP A 54 -7.89 32.83 -13.99
N ILE A 55 -7.38 31.83 -14.72
CA ILE A 55 -6.01 31.30 -14.58
C ILE A 55 -4.98 32.15 -15.36
N ARG A 56 -5.38 33.30 -15.92
CA ARG A 56 -4.54 34.10 -16.81
C ARG A 56 -3.32 34.72 -16.11
N SER A 57 -3.36 34.86 -14.78
CA SER A 57 -2.26 35.47 -14.02
C SER A 57 -1.13 34.48 -13.73
N ALA A 58 0.11 34.88 -14.05
CA ALA A 58 1.35 34.11 -13.82
C ALA A 58 1.48 33.44 -12.45
N PRO A 59 1.26 34.15 -11.33
CA PRO A 59 1.46 33.56 -10.01
C PRO A 59 0.45 32.45 -9.68
N ILE A 60 -0.78 32.54 -10.23
CA ILE A 60 -1.86 31.60 -9.98
C ILE A 60 -1.56 30.26 -10.68
N LEU A 61 -1.07 30.31 -11.91
CA LEU A 61 -0.71 29.13 -12.68
C LEU A 61 0.42 28.32 -12.00
N ILE A 62 1.46 29.00 -11.50
CA ILE A 62 2.57 28.36 -10.79
C ILE A 62 2.09 27.66 -9.52
N THR A 63 1.17 28.29 -8.77
CA THR A 63 0.63 27.74 -7.53
C THR A 63 -0.23 26.49 -7.80
N ILE A 64 -1.05 26.52 -8.86
CA ILE A 64 -1.86 25.37 -9.28
C ILE A 64 -0.98 24.22 -9.74
N ASN A 65 0.06 24.52 -10.53
CA ASN A 65 1.00 23.51 -10.99
C ASN A 65 1.72 22.85 -9.80
N PHE A 66 2.16 23.65 -8.83
CA PHE A 66 2.76 23.15 -7.60
C PHE A 66 1.79 22.30 -6.77
N ALA A 67 0.54 22.73 -6.65
CA ALA A 67 -0.52 21.96 -5.98
C ALA A 67 -0.81 20.64 -6.70
N GLN A 68 -0.82 20.62 -8.04
CA GLN A 68 -1.00 19.40 -8.84
C GLN A 68 0.16 18.41 -8.64
N VAL A 69 1.41 18.89 -8.56
CA VAL A 69 2.58 18.04 -8.23
C VAL A 69 2.41 17.41 -6.85
N ILE A 70 2.08 18.22 -5.84
CA ILE A 70 1.89 17.73 -4.47
C ILE A 70 0.74 16.73 -4.40
N ALA A 71 -0.39 17.03 -5.05
CA ALA A 71 -1.53 16.14 -5.10
C ALA A 71 -1.16 14.80 -5.75
N GLY A 72 -0.49 14.82 -6.92
CA GLY A 72 -0.03 13.61 -7.59
C GLY A 72 0.96 12.79 -6.77
N TYR A 73 1.89 13.46 -6.08
CA TYR A 73 2.86 12.81 -5.20
C TYR A 73 2.19 12.19 -3.99
N SER A 74 1.27 12.92 -3.34
CA SER A 74 0.51 12.44 -2.18
C SER A 74 -0.35 11.22 -2.54
N ALA A 75 -1.03 11.24 -3.69
CA ALA A 75 -1.83 10.10 -4.16
C ALA A 75 -0.96 8.87 -4.42
N THR A 76 0.22 9.06 -5.04
CA THR A 76 1.16 7.97 -5.32
C THR A 76 1.73 7.37 -4.04
N ILE A 77 2.08 8.21 -3.05
CA ILE A 77 2.52 7.76 -1.74
C ILE A 77 1.40 6.98 -1.06
N CYS A 78 0.19 7.55 -0.96
CA CYS A 78 -0.93 6.87 -0.31
C CYS A 78 -1.19 5.50 -0.92
N TYR A 79 -1.20 5.39 -2.25
CA TYR A 79 -1.39 4.11 -2.94
C TYR A 79 -0.27 3.10 -2.62
N THR A 80 0.99 3.55 -2.67
CA THR A 80 2.16 2.71 -2.38
C THR A 80 2.21 2.28 -0.91
N THR A 81 1.90 3.19 0.01
CA THR A 81 1.86 2.92 1.44
C THR A 81 0.78 1.89 1.77
N VAL A 82 -0.42 2.02 1.19
CA VAL A 82 -1.50 1.05 1.40
C VAL A 82 -1.11 -0.33 0.89
N ASP A 83 -0.58 -0.43 -0.33
CA ASP A 83 -0.15 -1.71 -0.90
C ASP A 83 0.96 -2.38 -0.06
N THR A 84 1.98 -1.60 0.33
CA THR A 84 3.09 -2.08 1.16
C THR A 84 2.61 -2.50 2.56
N PHE A 85 1.67 -1.75 3.14
CA PHE A 85 1.08 -2.06 4.44
C PHE A 85 0.30 -3.38 4.40
N ILE A 86 -0.51 -3.58 3.36
CA ILE A 86 -1.24 -4.84 3.15
C ILE A 86 -0.27 -6.01 2.99
N ALA A 87 0.77 -5.86 2.16
CA ALA A 87 1.78 -6.89 1.97
C ALA A 87 2.50 -7.25 3.29
N MET A 88 2.86 -6.24 4.08
CA MET A 88 3.49 -6.42 5.39
C MET A 88 2.55 -7.16 6.37
N LEU A 89 1.28 -6.76 6.45
CA LEU A 89 0.29 -7.43 7.29
C LEU A 89 0.13 -8.90 6.91
N ILE A 90 0.02 -9.22 5.63
CA ILE A 90 -0.10 -10.60 5.14
C ILE A 90 1.15 -11.40 5.52
N MET A 91 2.35 -10.84 5.33
CA MET A 91 3.59 -11.53 5.69
C MET A 91 3.68 -11.78 7.20
N HIS A 92 3.33 -10.78 8.02
CA HIS A 92 3.33 -10.91 9.47
C HIS A 92 2.33 -11.98 9.93
N MET A 93 1.10 -11.95 9.42
CA MET A 93 0.08 -12.97 9.71
C MET A 93 0.55 -14.37 9.30
N CYS A 94 1.09 -14.54 8.09
CA CYS A 94 1.65 -15.81 7.63
C CYS A 94 2.77 -16.30 8.56
N GLY A 95 3.64 -15.40 9.04
CA GLY A 95 4.69 -15.69 10.00
C GLY A 95 4.14 -16.17 11.35
N GLN A 96 3.17 -15.45 11.90
CA GLN A 96 2.49 -15.80 13.15
C GLN A 96 1.80 -17.17 13.06
N PHE A 97 1.08 -17.43 11.95
CA PHE A 97 0.46 -18.73 11.70
C PHE A 97 1.47 -19.88 11.56
N ALA A 98 2.60 -19.65 10.90
CA ALA A 98 3.65 -20.66 10.78
C ALA A 98 4.30 -21.01 12.12
N ILE A 99 4.51 -20.00 12.98
CA ILE A 99 5.01 -20.20 14.36
C ILE A 99 3.99 -20.98 15.18
N LEU A 100 2.72 -20.60 15.09
CA LEU A 100 1.63 -21.29 15.76
C LEU A 100 1.54 -22.76 15.36
N ARG A 101 1.60 -23.05 14.05
CA ARG A 101 1.59 -24.43 13.54
C ARG A 101 2.73 -25.27 14.12
N LYS A 102 3.93 -24.70 14.25
CA LYS A 102 5.08 -25.39 14.87
C LYS A 102 4.86 -25.66 16.35
N LYS A 103 4.28 -24.71 17.09
CA LYS A 103 3.93 -24.91 18.51
C LYS A 103 2.91 -26.04 18.66
N LEU A 104 1.86 -26.07 17.84
CA LEU A 104 0.84 -27.13 17.85
C LEU A 104 1.43 -28.52 17.57
N LEU A 105 2.28 -28.65 16.55
CA LEU A 105 2.94 -29.93 16.23
C LEU A 105 3.84 -30.43 17.37
N ARG A 106 4.56 -29.53 18.05
CA ARG A 106 5.41 -29.89 19.19
C ARG A 106 4.59 -30.36 20.38
N LEU A 107 3.50 -29.68 20.68
CA LEU A 107 2.62 -30.00 21.80
C LEU A 107 1.85 -31.32 21.57
N MET A 108 1.44 -31.61 20.32
CA MET A 108 0.74 -32.86 19.96
C MET A 108 1.65 -34.10 20.07
N GLY A 109 2.97 -33.93 19.89
CA GLY A 109 3.96 -34.99 20.12
C GLY A 109 4.21 -35.29 21.61
N ASN A 110 3.77 -34.42 22.52
CA ASN A 110 4.09 -34.50 23.94
C ASN A 110 2.79 -34.67 24.75
N LYS A 111 2.33 -35.92 24.90
CA LYS A 111 1.02 -36.30 25.50
C LYS A 111 0.71 -35.75 26.91
N LYS A 112 1.64 -35.06 27.58
CA LYS A 112 1.44 -34.41 28.91
C LYS A 112 1.11 -32.91 28.82
N GLU A 113 1.32 -32.28 27.66
CA GLU A 113 1.17 -30.82 27.40
C GLU A 113 -0.17 -30.47 26.71
N SER A 114 -1.06 -31.44 26.54
CA SER A 114 -2.33 -31.31 25.80
C SER A 114 -3.31 -30.28 26.40
N LYS A 115 -3.20 -29.95 27.70
CA LYS A 115 -4.07 -28.94 28.32
C LYS A 115 -3.86 -27.52 27.75
N GLY A 116 -2.61 -27.14 27.46
CA GLY A 116 -2.31 -25.81 26.91
C GLY A 116 -2.67 -25.65 25.42
N ILE A 117 -2.70 -26.74 24.66
CA ILE A 117 -3.21 -26.74 23.27
C ILE A 117 -4.71 -26.52 23.27
N ASP A 118 -5.44 -27.25 24.12
CA ASP A 118 -6.90 -27.17 24.19
C ASP A 118 -7.35 -25.75 24.54
N GLU A 119 -6.64 -25.11 25.47
CA GLU A 119 -6.87 -23.72 25.88
C GLU A 119 -6.55 -22.73 24.74
N PHE A 120 -5.44 -22.90 24.04
CA PHE A 120 -5.10 -22.05 22.89
C PHE A 120 -6.04 -22.25 21.70
N GLN A 121 -6.44 -23.49 21.41
CA GLN A 121 -7.41 -23.79 20.34
C GLN A 121 -8.79 -23.25 20.69
N LYS A 122 -9.18 -23.27 21.97
CA LYS A 122 -10.39 -22.58 22.44
C LYS A 122 -10.32 -21.07 22.21
N GLU A 123 -9.21 -20.42 22.56
CA GLU A 123 -9.04 -18.98 22.31
C GLU A 123 -9.08 -18.65 20.81
N LEU A 124 -8.41 -19.44 19.97
CA LEU A 124 -8.44 -19.23 18.52
C LEU A 124 -9.84 -19.47 17.94
N ALA A 125 -10.53 -20.53 18.37
CA ALA A 125 -11.90 -20.81 17.96
C ALA A 125 -12.84 -19.71 18.44
N LEU A 126 -12.64 -19.17 19.64
CA LEU A 126 -13.41 -18.07 20.19
C LEU A 126 -13.19 -16.78 19.40
N ILE A 127 -11.95 -16.48 18.99
CA ILE A 127 -11.64 -15.34 18.12
C ILE A 127 -12.30 -15.52 16.74
N VAL A 128 -12.25 -16.71 16.14
CA VAL A 128 -12.86 -17.00 14.84
C VAL A 128 -14.38 -16.89 14.90
N ILE A 129 -15.02 -17.48 15.92
CA ILE A 129 -16.47 -17.40 16.14
C ILE A 129 -16.91 -15.96 16.39
N LYS A 130 -16.15 -15.20 17.19
CA LYS A 130 -16.41 -13.77 17.44
C LYS A 130 -16.34 -12.97 16.14
N HIS A 131 -15.36 -13.26 15.29
CA HIS A 131 -15.18 -12.59 14.01
C HIS A 131 -16.30 -12.94 13.02
N GLU A 132 -16.78 -14.19 13.04
CA GLU A 132 -17.93 -14.65 12.24
C GLU A 132 -19.25 -14.01 12.71
N GLN A 133 -19.48 -13.90 14.02
CA GLN A 133 -20.67 -13.24 14.55
C GLN A 133 -20.70 -11.74 14.26
N LEU A 134 -19.56 -11.05 14.35
CA LEU A 134 -19.45 -9.63 13.99
C LEU A 134 -19.63 -9.39 12.49
N ASN A 135 -19.17 -10.31 11.64
CA ASN A 135 -19.33 -10.22 10.20
C ASN A 135 -20.75 -10.60 9.73
N GLY A 136 -21.41 -11.52 10.44
CA GLY A 136 -22.81 -11.91 10.19
C GLY A 136 -23.85 -10.91 10.70
N PHE A 137 -23.48 -10.01 11.62
CA PHE A 137 -24.36 -8.93 12.10
C PHE A 137 -24.42 -7.72 11.16
N ASN A 138 -23.57 -7.67 10.13
CA ASN A 138 -23.49 -6.57 9.16
C ASN A 138 -24.14 -6.92 7.80
N ILE A 139 -25.11 -7.86 7.80
CA ILE A 139 -26.03 -8.16 6.71
C ILE A 139 -27.47 -7.92 7.18
#